data_AF-A0A507C7J3-F1
#
_entry.id   AF-A0A507C7J3-F1
#
_cell.length_a   1.000
_cell.length_b   1.000
_cell.length_c   1.000
_cell.angle_alpha   90.00
_cell.angle_beta   90.00
_cell.angle_gamma   90.00
#
_symmetry.space_group_name_H-M   'P 1'
#
loop_
_entity.id
_entity.type
_entity.pdbx_description
1 polymer ?
#
loop_
_entity_poly.entity_id
_entity_poly.type
_entity_poly.pdbx_seq_one_letter_code
_entity_poly.pdbx_strand_id
1 'polypeptide(L)'
;MFRNQYDNDITTWSPQGRIHQVEYALEAVKQGSAAVGLRSKTHVVLLSLKRSPSELASSQKKLVRVDDHLGIAFAGLTSDARVLSNFMRTEAMRSRMVYNRPIPIYRIVAAIGDKAQVNTQRYGRRPYGVGLLVGGYDETGPHLYECSPSGNFFEYIAMSIGARSQSAKTYLEKHYLSFADASRDDLVVHGLRSLRDTLQQDKELDTTNCYLAITGKDNKFEIVEGDALTKFLNVLRTTDGVVGTAPTGDEPTAPSGDDSVVPMETE
;
A
#
# COMPACT_ATOMS: atom_id res chain seq x y z
N MET A 1 -28.64 -17.08 17.96
CA MET A 1 -27.34 -16.38 17.92
C MET A 1 -27.17 -15.69 19.27
N PHE A 2 -26.33 -16.19 20.17
CA PHE A 2 -26.10 -15.53 21.45
C PHE A 2 -25.46 -14.17 21.17
N ARG A 3 -26.16 -13.09 21.56
CA ARG A 3 -25.67 -11.73 21.41
C ARG A 3 -24.52 -11.58 22.41
N ASN A 4 -23.29 -11.46 21.91
CA ASN A 4 -22.15 -11.15 22.75
C ASN A 4 -22.42 -9.79 23.41
N GLN A 5 -22.30 -9.72 24.74
CA GLN A 5 -22.61 -8.48 25.47
C GLN A 5 -21.38 -7.54 25.57
N TYR A 6 -20.19 -8.06 25.23
CA TYR A 6 -18.91 -7.38 25.40
C TYR A 6 -18.35 -6.77 24.11
N ASP A 7 -19.17 -6.60 23.07
CA ASP A 7 -18.71 -6.21 21.74
C ASP A 7 -19.26 -4.87 21.25
N ASN A 8 -20.14 -4.21 21.99
CA ASN A 8 -20.75 -2.94 21.56
C ASN A 8 -19.85 -1.72 21.79
N ASP A 9 -19.02 -1.73 22.84
CA ASP A 9 -18.23 -0.58 23.26
C ASP A 9 -16.73 -0.91 23.37
N ILE A 10 -15.89 0.09 23.15
CA ILE A 10 -14.42 0.02 23.31
C ILE A 10 -13.98 -0.04 24.78
N THR A 11 -14.81 0.43 25.71
CA THR A 11 -14.49 0.49 27.15
C THR A 11 -14.77 -0.82 27.88
N THR A 12 -15.42 -1.77 27.21
CA THR A 12 -15.90 -3.01 27.82
C THR A 12 -14.91 -4.14 27.55
N TRP A 13 -14.33 -4.67 28.61
CA TRP A 13 -13.44 -5.84 28.56
C TRP A 13 -14.25 -7.13 28.54
N SER A 14 -13.82 -8.09 27.72
CA SER A 14 -14.33 -9.45 27.78
C SER A 14 -13.80 -10.19 29.01
N PRO A 15 -14.46 -11.28 29.45
CA PRO A 15 -13.94 -12.14 30.51
C PRO A 15 -12.54 -12.72 30.23
N GLN A 16 -12.12 -12.75 28.97
CA GLN A 16 -10.80 -13.20 28.54
C GLN A 16 -9.75 -12.07 28.50
N GLY A 17 -10.08 -10.86 28.94
CA GLY A 17 -9.18 -9.71 28.90
C GLY A 17 -8.93 -9.18 27.49
N ARG A 18 -9.95 -9.21 26.62
CA ARG A 18 -9.86 -8.72 25.23
C ARG A 18 -10.85 -7.57 25.01
N ILE A 19 -10.53 -6.68 24.06
CA ILE A 19 -11.43 -5.61 23.61
C ILE A 19 -11.87 -5.93 22.18
N HIS A 20 -13.08 -6.46 22.01
CA HIS A 20 -13.56 -6.97 20.71
C HIS A 20 -13.63 -5.87 19.64
N GLN A 21 -13.99 -4.63 20.00
CA GLN A 21 -14.05 -3.51 19.04
C GLN A 21 -12.69 -3.23 18.36
N VAL A 22 -11.58 -3.40 19.08
CA VAL A 22 -10.22 -3.26 18.50
C VAL A 22 -9.92 -4.41 17.54
N GLU A 23 -10.35 -5.62 17.87
CA GLU A 23 -10.16 -6.80 17.02
C GLU A 23 -10.97 -6.72 15.73
N TYR A 24 -12.19 -6.17 15.79
CA TYR A 24 -12.98 -5.89 14.60
C TYR A 24 -12.35 -4.83 13.72
N ALA A 25 -11.74 -3.80 14.32
CA ALA A 25 -10.98 -2.81 13.55
C ALA A 25 -9.76 -3.43 12.86
N LEU A 26 -9.06 -4.38 13.50
CA LEU A 26 -7.98 -5.16 12.89
C LEU A 26 -8.48 -6.02 11.72
N GLU A 27 -9.68 -6.58 11.83
CA GLU A 27 -10.28 -7.34 10.73
C GLU A 27 -10.62 -6.44 9.53
N ALA A 28 -11.07 -5.19 9.77
CA ALA A 28 -11.31 -4.22 8.71
C ALA A 28 -10.03 -3.92 7.90
N VAL A 29 -8.85 -3.92 8.54
CA VAL A 29 -7.56 -3.77 7.83
C VAL A 29 -7.33 -4.92 6.85
N LYS A 30 -7.63 -6.16 7.25
CA LYS A 30 -7.46 -7.35 6.39
C LYS A 30 -8.36 -7.33 5.17
N GLN A 31 -9.49 -6.63 5.22
CA GLN A 31 -10.40 -6.47 4.07
C GLN A 31 -9.90 -5.43 3.05
N GLY A 32 -8.98 -4.54 3.44
CA GLY A 32 -8.36 -3.60 2.50
C GLY A 32 -7.44 -4.30 1.50
N SER A 33 -7.34 -3.81 0.26
CA SER A 33 -6.34 -4.32 -0.69
C SER A 33 -4.91 -4.29 -0.12
N ALA A 34 -4.11 -5.25 -0.53
CA ALA A 34 -2.75 -5.45 -0.08
C ALA A 34 -1.87 -4.20 -0.24
N ALA A 35 -1.05 -3.96 0.76
CA ALA A 35 0.07 -3.03 0.72
C ALA A 35 1.32 -3.73 1.27
N VAL A 36 2.47 -3.43 0.68
CA VAL A 36 3.77 -3.97 1.05
C VAL A 36 4.75 -2.83 1.24
N GLY A 37 5.58 -2.93 2.26
CA GLY A 37 6.69 -2.03 2.52
C GLY A 37 7.96 -2.83 2.76
N LEU A 38 9.09 -2.29 2.33
CA LEU A 38 10.40 -2.91 2.49
C LEU A 38 11.50 -1.85 2.41
N ARG A 39 12.56 -2.05 3.19
CA ARG A 39 13.69 -1.12 3.28
C ARG A 39 15.02 -1.82 3.07
N SER A 40 15.94 -1.13 2.43
CA SER A 40 17.38 -1.43 2.43
C SER A 40 18.10 -0.53 3.43
N LYS A 41 19.44 -0.48 3.38
CA LYS A 41 20.24 0.53 4.10
C LYS A 41 20.12 1.94 3.52
N THR A 42 19.62 2.08 2.30
CA THR A 42 19.62 3.35 1.55
C THR A 42 18.24 3.84 1.13
N HIS A 43 17.28 2.93 0.92
CA HIS A 43 15.97 3.24 0.36
C HIS A 43 14.84 2.55 1.12
N VAL A 44 13.64 3.13 1.05
CA VAL A 44 12.37 2.51 1.43
C VAL A 44 11.47 2.50 0.22
N VAL A 45 10.81 1.36 0.00
CA VAL A 45 9.84 1.16 -1.06
C VAL A 45 8.50 0.82 -0.43
N LEU A 46 7.45 1.52 -0.87
CA LEU A 46 6.06 1.23 -0.55
C LEU A 46 5.31 0.88 -1.83
N LEU A 47 4.58 -0.23 -1.77
CA LEU A 47 3.81 -0.77 -2.87
C LEU A 47 2.39 -1.02 -2.41
N SER A 48 1.41 -0.76 -3.27
CA SER A 48 0.03 -1.12 -2.96
C SER A 48 -0.74 -1.55 -4.20
N LEU A 49 -1.67 -2.48 -3.99
CA LEU A 49 -2.56 -2.96 -5.03
C LEU A 49 -3.77 -2.02 -5.18
N LYS A 50 -3.98 -1.53 -6.40
CA LYS A 50 -5.20 -0.82 -6.77
C LYS A 50 -6.31 -1.81 -7.01
N ARG A 51 -7.49 -1.46 -6.52
CA ARG A 51 -8.72 -2.20 -6.80
C ARG A 51 -9.73 -1.22 -7.39
N SER A 52 -9.98 -1.37 -8.69
CA SER A 52 -11.11 -0.70 -9.33
C SER A 52 -12.38 -1.50 -9.06
N PRO A 53 -13.49 -0.84 -8.66
CA PRO A 53 -14.76 -1.54 -8.44
C PRO A 53 -15.44 -1.94 -9.75
N SER A 54 -15.16 -1.21 -10.84
CA SER A 54 -15.63 -1.50 -12.20
C SER A 54 -14.63 -0.96 -13.23
N GLU A 55 -14.76 -1.36 -14.49
CA GLU A 55 -13.87 -0.95 -15.59
C GLU A 55 -13.87 0.57 -15.82
N LEU A 56 -15.01 1.23 -15.63
CA LEU A 56 -15.16 2.67 -15.80
C LEU A 56 -14.80 3.48 -14.56
N ALA A 57 -14.52 2.82 -13.43
CA ALA A 57 -14.24 3.50 -12.18
C ALA A 57 -12.75 3.71 -11.94
N SER A 58 -12.39 4.92 -11.51
CA SER A 58 -11.04 5.21 -11.04
C SER A 58 -10.71 4.43 -9.76
N SER A 59 -9.46 3.97 -9.66
CA SER A 59 -8.99 3.32 -8.44
C SER A 59 -8.73 4.35 -7.35
N GLN A 60 -8.94 3.95 -6.09
CA GLN A 60 -8.61 4.79 -4.94
C GLN A 60 -7.08 4.83 -4.73
N LYS A 61 -6.54 6.04 -4.55
CA LYS A 61 -5.12 6.26 -4.21
C LYS A 61 -4.85 5.74 -2.80
N LYS A 62 -3.95 4.76 -2.70
CA LYS A 62 -3.54 4.12 -1.43
C LYS A 62 -2.18 4.55 -0.92
N LEU A 63 -1.36 5.12 -1.79
CA LEU A 63 -0.13 5.79 -1.42
C LEU A 63 -0.41 7.28 -1.25
N VAL A 64 0.04 7.83 -0.12
CA VAL A 64 -0.19 9.23 0.24
C VAL A 64 1.13 9.83 0.68
N ARG A 65 1.60 10.85 -0.04
CA ARG A 65 2.74 11.67 0.39
C ARG A 65 2.34 12.54 1.58
N VAL A 66 3.15 12.48 2.64
CA VAL A 66 2.95 13.26 3.87
C VAL A 66 3.89 14.46 3.91
N ASP A 67 5.18 14.25 3.63
CA ASP A 67 6.21 15.29 3.53
C ASP A 67 7.20 14.92 2.40
N ASP A 68 8.24 15.71 2.21
CA ASP A 68 9.30 15.47 1.23
C ASP A 68 10.08 14.18 1.48
N HIS A 69 10.19 13.72 2.72
CA HIS A 69 11.00 12.56 3.13
C HIS A 69 10.14 11.40 3.67
N LEU A 70 8.81 11.51 3.55
CA LEU A 70 7.87 10.62 4.22
C LEU A 70 6.58 10.44 3.43
N GLY A 71 6.12 9.19 3.36
CA GLY A 71 4.77 8.87 2.90
C GLY A 71 4.23 7.61 3.55
N ILE A 72 2.97 7.31 3.22
CA ILE A 72 2.25 6.17 3.78
C ILE A 72 1.59 5.35 2.69
N ALA A 73 1.53 4.04 2.91
CA ALA A 73 0.58 3.13 2.28
C ALA A 73 -0.44 2.70 3.32
N PHE A 74 -1.69 2.46 2.94
CA PHE A 74 -2.71 2.05 3.91
C PHE A 74 -3.62 0.92 3.41
N ALA A 75 -4.16 0.15 4.36
CA ALA A 75 -5.20 -0.84 4.14
C ALA A 75 -6.32 -0.67 5.18
N GLY A 76 -7.58 -0.79 4.74
CA GLY A 76 -8.76 -0.58 5.57
C GLY A 76 -9.60 0.61 5.10
N LEU A 77 -10.21 1.34 6.02
CA LEU A 77 -11.12 2.45 5.76
C LEU A 77 -10.39 3.70 5.24
N THR A 78 -10.68 4.09 3.99
CA THR A 78 -10.08 5.27 3.33
C THR A 78 -10.38 6.59 4.05
N SER A 79 -11.54 6.71 4.70
CA SER A 79 -11.91 7.89 5.49
C SER A 79 -10.96 8.10 6.68
N ASP A 80 -10.67 7.02 7.42
CA ASP A 80 -9.75 7.06 8.56
C ASP A 80 -8.31 7.33 8.10
N ALA A 81 -7.89 6.74 6.97
CA ALA A 81 -6.60 7.02 6.34
C ALA A 81 -6.42 8.51 6.02
N ARG A 82 -7.47 9.18 5.53
CA ARG A 82 -7.45 10.63 5.26
C ARG A 82 -7.30 11.46 6.54
N VAL A 83 -7.99 11.08 7.60
CA VAL A 83 -7.87 11.75 8.91
C VAL A 83 -6.44 11.63 9.45
N LEU A 84 -5.87 10.43 9.42
CA LEU A 84 -4.51 10.20 9.91
C LEU A 84 -3.45 10.86 9.03
N SER A 85 -3.57 10.79 7.71
CA SER A 85 -2.61 11.47 6.80
C SER A 85 -2.64 12.99 6.94
N ASN A 86 -3.81 13.61 7.14
CA ASN A 86 -3.90 15.06 7.39
C ASN A 86 -3.31 15.45 8.75
N PHE A 87 -3.52 14.61 9.78
CA PHE A 87 -2.86 14.78 11.07
C PHE A 87 -1.33 14.71 10.92
N MET A 88 -0.82 13.70 10.21
CA MET A 88 0.62 13.55 9.94
C MET A 88 1.20 14.76 9.19
N ARG A 89 0.51 15.27 8.15
CA ARG A 89 0.93 16.47 7.43
C ARG A 89 1.04 17.68 8.37
N THR A 90 0.08 17.83 9.27
CA THR A 90 0.06 18.92 10.24
C THR A 90 1.26 18.82 11.20
N GLU A 91 1.55 17.63 11.72
CA GLU A 91 2.72 17.40 12.58
C GLU A 91 4.06 17.62 11.85
N ALA A 92 4.17 17.20 10.58
CA ALA A 92 5.35 17.42 9.76
C ALA A 92 5.58 18.93 9.50
N MET A 93 4.54 19.66 9.09
CA MET A 93 4.60 21.12 8.91
C MET A 93 4.94 21.84 10.21
N ARG A 94 4.37 21.40 11.34
CA ARG A 94 4.67 21.96 12.66
C ARG A 94 6.15 21.80 13.02
N SER A 95 6.75 20.64 12.77
CA SER A 95 8.17 20.42 13.02
C SER A 95 9.04 21.38 12.20
N ARG A 96 8.70 21.57 10.92
CA ARG A 96 9.39 22.53 10.03
C ARG A 96 9.24 23.96 10.55
N MET A 97 8.05 24.36 10.99
CA MET A 97 7.81 25.71 11.48
C MET A 97 8.53 26.00 12.80
N VAL A 98 8.53 25.07 13.75
CA VAL A 98 9.06 25.29 15.11
C VAL A 98 10.56 25.06 15.18
N TYR A 99 11.06 24.02 14.51
CA TYR A 99 12.44 23.55 14.64
C TYR A 99 13.27 23.69 13.36
N ASN A 100 12.68 24.20 12.27
CA ASN A 100 13.32 24.31 10.96
C ASN A 100 13.95 22.99 10.44
N ARG A 101 13.36 21.85 10.80
CA ARG A 101 13.86 20.52 10.41
C ARG A 101 12.72 19.55 10.06
N PRO A 102 12.96 18.59 9.16
CA PRO A 102 12.01 17.49 8.93
C PRO A 102 11.74 16.74 10.23
N ILE A 103 10.51 16.26 10.40
CA ILE A 103 10.15 15.45 11.57
C ILE A 103 10.83 14.05 11.46
N PRO A 104 11.53 13.56 12.50
CA PRO A 104 12.03 12.19 12.53
C PRO A 104 10.88 11.17 12.42
N ILE A 105 11.10 10.06 11.71
CA ILE A 105 10.02 9.11 11.39
C ILE A 105 9.44 8.47 12.66
N TYR A 106 10.29 8.14 13.63
CA TYR A 106 9.82 7.63 14.93
C TYR A 106 8.85 8.59 15.63
N ARG A 107 9.10 9.91 15.59
CA ARG A 107 8.26 10.89 16.30
C ARG A 107 6.85 10.98 15.71
N ILE A 108 6.73 10.93 14.39
CA ILE A 108 5.42 10.99 13.75
C ILE A 108 4.63 9.70 13.97
N VAL A 109 5.31 8.54 13.96
CA VAL A 109 4.69 7.24 14.24
C VAL A 109 4.24 7.14 15.69
N ALA A 110 5.05 7.59 16.65
CA ALA A 110 4.67 7.67 18.06
C ALA A 110 3.42 8.55 18.26
N ALA A 111 3.37 9.72 17.59
CA ALA A 111 2.21 10.60 17.65
C ALA A 111 0.93 9.96 17.06
N ILE A 112 1.06 9.12 16.01
CA ILE A 112 -0.07 8.32 15.49
C ILE A 112 -0.49 7.27 16.51
N GLY A 113 0.47 6.58 17.14
CA GLY A 113 0.22 5.60 18.20
C GLY A 113 -0.61 6.21 19.32
N ASP A 114 -0.18 7.35 19.87
CA ASP A 114 -0.90 8.09 20.92
C ASP A 114 -2.30 8.51 20.46
N LYS A 115 -2.42 9.02 19.23
CA LYS A 115 -3.72 9.43 18.67
C LYS A 115 -4.67 8.26 18.50
N ALA A 116 -4.18 7.12 18.04
CA ALA A 116 -4.96 5.90 17.88
C ALA A 116 -5.35 5.31 19.23
N GLN A 117 -4.43 5.32 20.21
CA GLN A 117 -4.65 4.88 21.57
C GLN A 117 -5.89 5.58 22.17
N VAL A 118 -5.94 6.92 22.11
CA VAL A 118 -7.05 7.69 22.73
C VAL A 118 -8.44 7.21 22.25
N ASN A 119 -8.53 6.74 21.01
CA ASN A 119 -9.77 6.24 20.43
C ASN A 119 -10.15 4.81 20.86
N THR A 120 -9.27 4.11 21.58
CA THR A 120 -9.54 2.78 22.15
C THR A 120 -9.91 2.82 23.64
N GLN A 121 -9.81 3.98 24.29
CA GLN A 121 -10.13 4.13 25.72
C GLN A 121 -11.32 5.07 26.02
N ARG A 122 -11.66 6.00 25.11
CA ARG A 122 -12.72 6.99 25.36
C ARG A 122 -14.09 6.52 24.88
N TYR A 123 -15.07 6.52 25.79
CA TYR A 123 -16.46 6.19 25.47
C TYR A 123 -17.00 7.04 24.31
N GLY A 124 -17.81 6.42 23.44
CA GLY A 124 -18.39 7.06 22.25
C GLY A 124 -17.40 7.34 21.10
N ARG A 125 -16.12 6.99 21.25
CA ARG A 125 -15.15 6.94 20.14
C ARG A 125 -15.07 5.52 19.59
N ARG A 126 -14.57 5.40 18.36
CA ARG A 126 -14.24 4.12 17.74
C ARG A 126 -12.76 4.08 17.33
N PRO A 127 -12.11 2.89 17.33
CA PRO A 127 -10.77 2.76 16.80
C PRO A 127 -10.75 3.12 15.32
N TYR A 128 -9.57 3.52 14.82
CA TYR A 128 -9.38 3.73 13.40
C TYR A 128 -9.36 2.38 12.69
N GLY A 129 -10.21 2.17 11.68
CA GLY A 129 -10.30 0.92 10.93
C GLY A 129 -9.26 0.85 9.79
N VAL A 130 -8.04 1.31 10.04
CA VAL A 130 -6.97 1.40 9.04
C VAL A 130 -5.63 0.99 9.64
N GLY A 131 -4.87 0.20 8.88
CA GLY A 131 -3.46 -0.06 9.12
C GLY A 131 -2.61 0.78 8.18
N LEU A 132 -1.52 1.34 8.69
CA LEU A 132 -0.60 2.18 7.92
C LEU A 132 0.76 1.49 7.82
N LEU A 133 1.36 1.52 6.63
CA LEU A 133 2.79 1.37 6.45
C LEU A 133 3.37 2.76 6.23
N VAL A 134 4.20 3.21 7.17
CA VAL A 134 4.85 4.51 7.16
C VAL A 134 6.29 4.30 6.69
N GLY A 135 6.62 4.82 5.52
CA GLY A 135 7.94 4.73 4.93
C GLY A 135 8.57 6.11 4.79
N GLY A 136 9.80 6.25 5.28
CA GLY A 136 10.51 7.53 5.24
C GLY A 136 12.02 7.37 5.35
N TYR A 137 12.73 8.46 5.06
CA TYR A 137 14.16 8.55 5.26
C TYR A 137 14.46 9.77 6.12
N ASP A 138 15.14 9.58 7.26
CA ASP A 138 15.58 10.68 8.12
C ASP A 138 17.09 10.62 8.38
N GLU A 139 17.58 11.43 9.33
CA GLU A 139 19.00 11.51 9.69
C GLU A 139 19.59 10.16 10.14
N THR A 140 18.76 9.25 10.67
CA THR A 140 19.18 7.90 11.08
C THR A 140 19.06 6.86 9.98
N GLY A 141 18.53 7.23 8.82
CA GLY A 141 18.46 6.41 7.62
C GLY A 141 17.03 6.05 7.19
N PRO A 142 16.85 4.96 6.44
CA PRO A 142 15.55 4.51 5.97
C PRO A 142 14.77 3.77 7.06
N HIS A 143 13.52 4.15 7.25
CA HIS A 143 12.61 3.56 8.23
C HIS A 143 11.33 3.06 7.60
N LEU A 144 10.86 1.91 8.07
CA LEU A 144 9.57 1.34 7.73
C LEU A 144 8.86 0.95 9.02
N TYR A 145 7.72 1.60 9.29
CA TYR A 145 6.88 1.30 10.43
C TYR A 145 5.52 0.76 9.98
N GLU A 146 4.99 -0.20 10.71
CA GLU A 146 3.58 -0.57 10.65
C GLU A 146 2.86 0.07 11.84
N CYS A 147 1.72 0.71 11.60
CA CYS A 147 0.85 1.26 12.63
C CYS A 147 -0.50 0.56 12.58
N SER A 148 -0.90 -0.03 13.69
CA SER A 148 -2.14 -0.79 13.81
C SER A 148 -3.27 0.02 14.47
N PRO A 149 -4.54 -0.31 14.20
CA PRO A 149 -5.72 0.23 14.90
C PRO A 149 -5.65 0.20 16.43
N SER A 150 -4.85 -0.71 17.01
CA SER A 150 -4.71 -0.88 18.45
C SER A 150 -3.91 0.24 19.14
N GLY A 151 -3.18 1.06 18.36
CA GLY A 151 -2.20 2.01 18.86
C GLY A 151 -0.77 1.47 18.86
N ASN A 152 -0.59 0.15 18.67
CA ASN A 152 0.73 -0.45 18.52
C ASN A 152 1.35 -0.07 17.18
N PHE A 153 2.65 0.16 17.20
CA PHE A 153 3.47 0.32 16.02
C PHE A 153 4.80 -0.41 16.18
N PHE A 154 5.34 -0.91 15.08
CA PHE A 154 6.60 -1.65 15.07
C PHE A 154 7.45 -1.26 13.87
N GLU A 155 8.76 -1.23 14.06
CA GLU A 155 9.71 -1.03 12.96
C GLU A 155 10.03 -2.37 12.30
N TYR A 156 10.00 -2.40 10.97
CA TYR A 156 10.21 -3.60 10.18
C TYR A 156 11.32 -3.40 9.14
N ILE A 157 11.94 -4.52 8.73
CA ILE A 157 12.76 -4.58 7.51
C ILE A 157 11.85 -4.67 6.28
N ALA A 158 10.82 -5.50 6.39
CA ALA A 158 9.75 -5.61 5.41
C ALA A 158 8.45 -6.03 6.11
N MET A 159 7.32 -5.54 5.61
CA MET A 159 6.01 -5.83 6.17
C MET A 159 4.92 -5.75 5.09
N SER A 160 3.88 -6.55 5.24
CA SER A 160 2.69 -6.52 4.39
C SER A 160 1.42 -6.48 5.22
N ILE A 161 0.46 -5.67 4.77
CA ILE A 161 -0.87 -5.51 5.38
C ILE A 161 -1.97 -5.64 4.32
N GLY A 162 -3.20 -5.87 4.76
CA GLY A 162 -4.36 -6.04 3.88
C GLY A 162 -4.61 -7.48 3.43
N ALA A 163 -5.47 -7.62 2.43
CA ALA A 163 -6.00 -8.88 1.93
C ALA A 163 -4.88 -9.75 1.36
N ARG A 164 -4.85 -11.03 1.76
CA ARG A 164 -3.84 -12.03 1.35
C ARG A 164 -2.39 -11.60 1.61
N SER A 165 -2.16 -10.70 2.56
CA SER A 165 -0.81 -10.27 2.96
C SER A 165 0.08 -11.41 3.47
N GLN A 166 -0.49 -12.53 3.94
CA GLN A 166 0.29 -13.69 4.39
C GLN A 166 1.15 -14.31 3.26
N SER A 167 0.66 -14.30 2.02
CA SER A 167 1.44 -14.77 0.87
C SER A 167 2.66 -13.88 0.64
N ALA A 168 2.48 -12.56 0.68
CA ALA A 168 3.59 -11.61 0.60
C ALA A 168 4.58 -11.80 1.76
N LYS A 169 4.10 -11.96 3.00
CA LYS A 169 4.96 -12.18 4.17
C LYS A 169 5.84 -13.42 4.00
N THR A 170 5.28 -14.52 3.49
CA THR A 170 6.04 -15.75 3.21
C THR A 170 7.21 -15.51 2.24
N TYR A 171 7.02 -14.67 1.21
CA TYR A 171 8.11 -14.27 0.31
C TYR A 171 9.13 -13.39 1.03
N LEU A 172 8.66 -12.37 1.76
CA LEU A 172 9.52 -11.41 2.46
C LEU A 172 10.40 -12.10 3.51
N GLU A 173 9.85 -13.06 4.26
CA GLU A 173 10.58 -13.86 5.27
C GLU A 173 11.69 -14.72 4.66
N LYS A 174 11.55 -15.15 3.40
CA LYS A 174 12.60 -15.92 2.71
C LYS A 174 13.75 -15.05 2.22
N HIS A 175 13.48 -13.77 1.94
CA HIS A 175 14.42 -12.88 1.25
C HIS A 175 14.90 -11.69 2.09
N TYR A 176 14.42 -11.47 3.32
CA TYR A 176 14.72 -10.24 4.07
C TYR A 176 16.20 -9.95 4.28
N LEU A 177 17.05 -10.99 4.35
CA LEU A 177 18.50 -10.83 4.50
C LEU A 177 19.15 -10.17 3.27
N SER A 178 18.60 -10.34 2.07
CA SER A 178 19.14 -9.73 0.85
C SER A 178 18.76 -8.25 0.70
N PHE A 179 17.78 -7.76 1.47
CA PHE A 179 17.27 -6.39 1.30
C PHE A 179 18.25 -5.32 1.77
N ALA A 180 19.08 -5.62 2.78
CA ALA A 180 19.98 -4.64 3.37
C ALA A 180 20.94 -4.01 2.36
N ASP A 181 21.50 -4.83 1.46
CA ASP A 181 22.46 -4.43 0.45
C ASP A 181 21.86 -4.31 -0.96
N ALA A 182 20.54 -4.50 -1.09
CA ALA A 182 19.84 -4.38 -2.36
C ALA A 182 19.91 -2.94 -2.90
N SER A 183 20.12 -2.83 -4.22
CA SER A 183 19.96 -1.57 -4.92
C SER A 183 18.50 -1.12 -4.89
N ARG A 184 18.24 0.16 -5.24
CA ARG A 184 16.87 0.68 -5.34
C ARG A 184 16.00 -0.19 -6.25
N ASP A 185 16.53 -0.53 -7.43
CA ASP A 185 15.77 -1.23 -8.46
C ASP A 185 15.53 -2.70 -8.06
N ASP A 186 16.52 -3.37 -7.47
CA ASP A 186 16.36 -4.75 -6.96
C ASP A 186 15.35 -4.82 -5.79
N LEU A 187 15.40 -3.82 -4.90
CA LEU A 187 14.48 -3.71 -3.79
C LEU A 187 13.03 -3.54 -4.28
N VAL A 188 12.81 -2.73 -5.32
CA VAL A 188 11.51 -2.61 -5.99
C VAL A 188 11.05 -3.93 -6.59
N VAL A 189 11.94 -4.69 -7.24
CA VAL A 189 11.60 -6.01 -7.82
C VAL A 189 11.19 -7.01 -6.74
N HIS A 190 11.92 -7.07 -5.60
CA HIS A 190 11.50 -7.89 -4.47
C HIS A 190 10.11 -7.51 -3.96
N GLY A 191 9.83 -6.20 -3.89
CA GLY A 191 8.52 -5.73 -3.50
C GLY A 191 7.42 -6.11 -4.49
N LEU A 192 7.65 -5.94 -5.79
CA LEU A 192 6.68 -6.31 -6.82
C LEU A 192 6.41 -7.84 -6.81
N ARG A 193 7.44 -8.67 -6.64
CA ARG A 193 7.28 -10.12 -6.47
C ARG A 193 6.38 -10.45 -5.27
N SER A 194 6.67 -9.86 -4.11
CA SER A 194 5.87 -10.08 -2.91
C SER A 194 4.43 -9.59 -3.06
N LEU A 195 4.21 -8.46 -3.76
CA LEU A 195 2.87 -7.94 -4.03
C LEU A 195 2.12 -8.85 -5.00
N ARG A 196 2.80 -9.41 -6.01
CA ARG A 196 2.21 -10.37 -6.96
C ARG A 196 1.67 -11.59 -6.25
N ASP A 197 2.37 -12.11 -5.24
CA ASP A 197 1.91 -13.28 -4.47
C ASP A 197 0.60 -13.01 -3.70
N THR A 198 0.18 -11.74 -3.58
CA THR A 198 -1.13 -11.36 -3.02
C THR A 198 -2.26 -11.31 -4.05
N LEU A 199 -1.98 -11.50 -5.35
CA LEU A 199 -2.99 -11.54 -6.41
C LEU A 199 -3.73 -12.90 -6.45
N GLN A 200 -4.80 -12.97 -7.25
CA GLN A 200 -5.40 -14.25 -7.63
C GLN A 200 -4.53 -14.89 -8.71
N GLN A 201 -4.58 -16.22 -8.84
CA GLN A 201 -3.72 -16.97 -9.78
C GLN A 201 -3.84 -16.47 -11.23
N ASP A 202 -5.00 -15.96 -11.63
CA ASP A 202 -5.25 -15.50 -13.00
C ASP A 202 -4.97 -14.00 -13.23
N LYS A 203 -4.38 -13.30 -12.25
CA LYS A 203 -4.12 -11.86 -12.34
C LYS A 203 -2.64 -11.54 -12.24
N GLU A 204 -2.16 -10.72 -13.17
CA GLU A 204 -0.82 -10.17 -13.14
C GLU A 204 -0.78 -8.74 -12.61
N LEU A 205 0.42 -8.28 -12.25
CA LEU A 205 0.65 -6.86 -11.98
C LEU A 205 0.79 -6.09 -13.29
N ASP A 206 0.11 -4.96 -13.37
CA ASP A 206 0.17 -4.02 -14.49
C ASP A 206 0.29 -2.57 -13.96
N THR A 207 0.45 -1.62 -14.87
CA THR A 207 0.58 -0.19 -14.53
C THR A 207 -0.72 0.41 -13.97
N THR A 208 -1.85 -0.20 -14.27
CA THR A 208 -3.17 0.24 -13.82
C THR A 208 -3.48 -0.25 -12.42
N ASN A 209 -2.93 -1.39 -12.00
CA ASN A 209 -3.29 -2.09 -10.77
C ASN A 209 -2.22 -1.99 -9.66
N CYS A 210 -1.08 -1.37 -9.94
CA CYS A 210 0.00 -1.20 -8.98
C CYS A 210 0.32 0.28 -8.71
N TYR A 211 0.51 0.63 -7.43
CA TYR A 211 1.16 1.88 -7.03
C TYR A 211 2.53 1.56 -6.43
N LEU A 212 3.53 2.35 -6.81
CA LEU A 212 4.88 2.31 -6.27
C LEU A 212 5.25 3.69 -5.72
N ALA A 213 5.85 3.72 -4.54
CA ALA A 213 6.53 4.90 -4.04
C ALA A 213 7.90 4.55 -3.48
N ILE A 214 8.85 5.46 -3.66
CA ILE A 214 10.24 5.28 -3.29
C ILE A 214 10.71 6.53 -2.53
N THR A 215 11.53 6.33 -1.51
CA THR A 215 12.29 7.39 -0.84
C THR A 215 13.66 6.84 -0.41
N GLY A 216 14.66 7.69 -0.27
CA GLY A 216 15.99 7.24 0.15
C GLY A 216 16.96 8.38 0.37
N LYS A 217 18.24 8.02 0.57
CA LYS A 217 19.35 8.97 0.67
C LYS A 217 19.38 9.81 -0.61
N ASP A 218 19.10 11.11 -0.47
CA ASP A 218 19.03 12.11 -1.55
C ASP A 218 17.77 12.10 -2.44
N ASN A 219 16.84 11.16 -2.23
CA ASN A 219 15.59 11.08 -2.99
C ASN A 219 14.37 11.42 -2.12
N LYS A 220 13.68 12.49 -2.50
CA LYS A 220 12.36 12.83 -1.92
C LYS A 220 11.37 11.69 -2.17
N PHE A 221 10.34 11.61 -1.33
CA PHE A 221 9.25 10.68 -1.48
C PHE A 221 8.53 10.94 -2.82
N GLU A 222 8.71 9.99 -3.74
CA GLU A 222 8.16 10.04 -5.09
C GLU A 222 7.19 8.88 -5.27
N ILE A 223 6.02 9.18 -5.84
CA ILE A 223 5.05 8.17 -6.27
C ILE A 223 5.29 7.95 -7.77
N VAL A 224 5.66 6.73 -8.13
CA VAL A 224 5.97 6.32 -9.50
C VAL A 224 4.71 5.75 -10.15
N GLU A 225 4.28 6.38 -11.24
CA GLU A 225 3.10 5.99 -12.03
C GLU A 225 3.44 5.97 -13.53
N GLY A 226 2.64 5.26 -14.33
CA GLY A 226 2.77 5.25 -15.80
C GLY A 226 4.04 4.56 -16.31
N ASP A 227 4.69 5.16 -17.30
CA ASP A 227 5.81 4.56 -18.04
C ASP A 227 7.01 4.21 -17.16
N ALA A 228 7.26 4.98 -16.11
CA ALA A 228 8.33 4.73 -15.16
C ALA A 228 8.11 3.41 -14.39
N LEU A 229 6.85 3.04 -14.14
CA LEU A 229 6.49 1.76 -13.50
C LEU A 229 6.66 0.58 -14.48
N THR A 230 6.40 0.79 -15.77
CA THR A 230 6.57 -0.23 -16.83
C THR A 230 8.00 -0.77 -16.86
N LYS A 231 9.01 0.08 -16.62
CA LYS A 231 10.42 -0.35 -16.53
C LYS A 231 10.60 -1.44 -15.47
N PHE A 232 10.07 -1.24 -14.27
CA PHE A 232 10.21 -2.20 -13.16
C PHE A 232 9.39 -3.48 -13.40
N LEU A 233 8.21 -3.36 -14.00
CA LEU A 233 7.38 -4.52 -14.37
C LEU A 233 8.03 -5.38 -15.46
N ASN A 234 8.74 -4.77 -16.41
CA ASN A 234 9.46 -5.52 -17.43
C ASN A 234 10.64 -6.29 -16.82
N VAL A 235 11.40 -5.67 -15.91
CA VAL A 235 12.49 -6.36 -15.19
C VAL A 235 11.94 -7.56 -14.42
N LEU A 236 10.81 -7.40 -13.73
CA LEU A 236 10.13 -8.50 -13.04
C LEU A 236 9.84 -9.68 -13.98
N ARG A 237 9.25 -9.40 -15.15
CA ARG A 237 8.91 -10.43 -16.17
C ARG A 237 10.15 -11.14 -16.70
N THR A 238 11.21 -10.40 -17.00
CA THR A 238 12.47 -10.97 -17.50
C THR A 238 13.15 -11.86 -16.45
N THR A 239 13.16 -11.46 -15.18
CA THR A 239 13.78 -12.25 -14.11
C THR A 239 13.03 -13.54 -13.77
N ASP A 240 11.76 -13.66 -14.14
CA ASP A 240 10.93 -14.84 -13.89
C ASP A 240 10.85 -15.78 -15.13
N GLY A 241 11.60 -15.47 -16.20
CA GLY A 241 11.72 -16.33 -17.38
C GLY A 241 10.49 -16.34 -18.31
N VAL A 242 9.53 -15.44 -18.11
CA VAL A 242 8.36 -15.32 -19.00
C VAL A 242 8.67 -14.30 -20.09
N VAL A 243 9.20 -14.77 -21.22
CA VAL A 243 9.27 -13.98 -22.46
C VAL A 243 7.84 -13.89 -23.01
N GLY A 244 7.08 -12.91 -22.51
CA GLY A 244 5.88 -12.44 -23.18
C GLY A 244 6.31 -11.51 -24.31
N THR A 245 6.25 -12.01 -25.54
CA THR A 245 6.29 -11.18 -26.75
C THR A 245 5.30 -10.03 -26.60
N ALA A 246 5.80 -8.79 -26.70
CA ALA A 246 4.95 -7.61 -26.81
C ALA A 246 3.97 -7.80 -27.98
N PRO A 247 2.73 -7.30 -27.92
CA PRO A 247 1.89 -7.20 -29.09
C PRO A 247 2.51 -6.12 -29.98
N THR A 248 3.28 -6.54 -30.98
CA THR A 248 3.59 -5.71 -32.14
C THR A 248 2.28 -5.47 -32.87
N GLY A 249 1.75 -4.25 -32.74
CA GLY A 249 0.80 -3.72 -33.69
C GLY A 249 1.49 -3.62 -35.05
N ASP A 250 1.01 -4.41 -36.01
CA ASP A 250 0.92 -4.07 -37.42
C ASP A 250 0.19 -5.22 -38.11
N GLU A 251 -1.14 -5.14 -38.15
CA GLU A 251 -1.90 -5.82 -39.21
C GLU A 251 -1.84 -4.91 -40.45
N PRO A 252 -1.29 -5.36 -41.59
CA PRO A 252 -1.37 -4.60 -42.82
C PRO A 252 -2.82 -4.62 -43.33
N THR A 253 -3.41 -3.43 -43.37
CA THR A 253 -4.66 -3.11 -44.07
C THR A 253 -4.67 -3.70 -45.48
N ALA A 254 -5.60 -4.63 -45.74
CA ALA A 254 -5.95 -5.07 -47.08
C ALA A 254 -6.89 -4.03 -47.74
N PRO A 255 -6.67 -3.66 -49.02
CA PRO A 255 -7.48 -2.66 -49.69
C PRO A 255 -8.87 -3.20 -50.07
N SER A 256 -9.86 -2.32 -49.91
CA SER A 256 -11.26 -2.44 -50.26
C SER A 256 -11.51 -2.84 -51.72
N GLY A 257 -12.16 -3.98 -51.92
CA GLY A 257 -12.82 -4.36 -53.16
C GLY A 257 -14.29 -3.99 -53.08
N ASP A 258 -14.68 -3.04 -53.93
CA ASP A 258 -16.02 -2.58 -54.22
C ASP A 258 -16.79 -3.69 -54.94
N ASP A 259 -17.92 -4.14 -54.38
CA ASP A 259 -18.90 -4.93 -55.11
C ASP A 259 -20.31 -4.48 -54.71
N SER A 260 -20.78 -3.50 -55.48
CA SER A 260 -22.16 -3.04 -55.51
C SER A 260 -23.06 -4.14 -56.08
N VAL A 261 -23.94 -4.72 -55.25
CA VAL A 261 -25.13 -5.42 -55.74
C VAL A 261 -26.37 -4.89 -55.02
N VAL A 262 -27.28 -4.38 -55.85
CA VAL A 262 -28.53 -3.64 -55.62
C VAL A 262 -29.61 -4.54 -54.97
N PRO A 263 -30.56 -4.00 -54.17
CA PRO A 263 -31.57 -4.77 -53.44
C PRO A 263 -32.81 -5.08 -54.29
N MET A 264 -33.54 -6.15 -53.96
CA MET A 264 -34.96 -6.28 -54.32
C MET A 264 -35.73 -7.16 -53.32
N GLU A 265 -36.80 -6.60 -52.77
CA GLU A 265 -37.84 -7.25 -51.96
C GLU A 265 -38.79 -8.11 -52.82
N THR A 266 -39.67 -8.85 -52.13
CA THR A 266 -40.86 -9.64 -52.56
C THR A 266 -40.59 -11.03 -53.12
N GLU A 267 -41.26 -12.11 -52.72
CA GLU A 267 -42.57 -12.34 -52.06
C GLU A 267 -42.50 -13.05 -50.70
#